data_AF-A0A2D9LU74-F1
#
_entry.id   AF-A0A2D9LU74-F1
#
_cell.length_a   1.000
_cell.length_b   1.000
_cell.length_c   1.000
_cell.angle_alpha   90.00
_cell.angle_beta   90.00
_cell.angle_gamma   90.00
#
_symmetry.space_group_name_H-M   'P 1'
#
loop_
_entity.id
_entity.type
_entity.pdbx_description
1 polymer ?
#
loop_
_entity_poly.entity_id
_entity_poly.type
_entity_poly.pdbx_seq_one_letter_code
_entity_poly.pdbx_strand_id
1 'polypeptide(L)'
;MSYTLTDLDAMSIGDANALPFDDREHLLDLIIGDGRHQSTDQHSYRVGLYSDYFEEDMVRMLKVRAVKVLPRGTTSSGFDGVKVGDTDEEQYRAAFRHIETSLTAAGTGFNRVVILMVFLTDMDNWPMFNEVYREFIADPPCRAVIGTTQLAQKTLAVEIVECVAYKVAP
;
A
#
# COMPACT_ATOMS: atom_id res chain seq x y z
N MET A 1 -4.97 3.68 -27.59
CA MET A 1 -4.58 2.28 -27.33
C MET A 1 -3.88 2.28 -26.00
N SER A 2 -4.19 1.36 -25.10
CA SER A 2 -3.46 1.26 -23.82
C SER A 2 -2.05 0.79 -24.12
N TYR A 3 -1.03 1.54 -23.71
CA TYR A 3 0.37 1.13 -23.81
C TYR A 3 0.63 -0.10 -22.93
N THR A 4 1.50 -1.00 -23.39
CA THR A 4 1.99 -2.15 -22.62
C THR A 4 3.36 -1.85 -21.99
N LEU A 5 3.82 -2.72 -21.09
CA LEU A 5 5.19 -2.64 -20.57
C LEU A 5 6.24 -2.81 -21.68
N THR A 6 5.97 -3.64 -22.69
CA THR A 6 6.85 -3.79 -23.85
C THR A 6 6.94 -2.51 -24.67
N ASP A 7 5.83 -1.79 -24.84
CA ASP A 7 5.85 -0.47 -25.50
C ASP A 7 6.68 0.53 -24.67
N LEU A 8 6.48 0.56 -23.35
CA LEU A 8 7.24 1.41 -22.44
C LEU A 8 8.75 1.08 -22.48
N ASP A 9 9.11 -0.20 -22.52
CA ASP A 9 10.50 -0.65 -22.57
C ASP A 9 11.22 -0.16 -23.83
N ALA A 10 10.51 -0.12 -24.96
CA ALA A 10 11.02 0.38 -26.24
C ALA A 10 11.17 1.91 -26.28
N MET A 11 10.47 2.67 -25.41
CA MET A 11 10.56 4.13 -25.37
C MET A 11 11.83 4.62 -24.65
N SER A 12 12.34 5.77 -25.08
CA SER A 12 13.27 6.54 -24.25
C SER A 12 12.55 7.14 -23.05
N ILE A 13 13.29 7.57 -22.01
CA ILE A 13 12.70 8.29 -20.87
C ILE A 13 12.01 9.59 -21.34
N GLY A 14 12.58 10.28 -22.32
CA GLY A 14 12.00 11.52 -22.85
C GLY A 14 10.65 11.29 -23.53
N ASP A 15 10.55 10.26 -24.37
CA ASP A 15 9.32 9.93 -25.09
C ASP A 15 8.22 9.47 -24.13
N ALA A 16 8.57 8.61 -23.17
CA ALA A 16 7.62 8.12 -22.17
C ALA A 16 7.12 9.24 -21.24
N ASN A 17 8.00 10.16 -20.84
CA ASN A 17 7.62 11.32 -20.02
C ASN A 17 6.65 12.27 -20.74
N ALA A 18 6.70 12.32 -22.08
CA ALA A 18 5.84 13.17 -22.90
C ALA A 18 4.44 12.56 -23.11
N LEU A 19 4.20 11.32 -22.68
CA LEU A 19 2.88 10.70 -22.74
C LEU A 19 1.87 11.49 -21.87
N PRO A 20 0.58 11.50 -22.29
CA PRO A 20 -0.51 12.00 -21.48
C PRO A 20 -0.48 11.45 -20.04
N PHE A 21 -0.95 12.24 -19.08
CA PHE A 21 -0.96 11.86 -17.68
C PHE A 21 -1.67 10.52 -17.44
N ASP A 22 -2.85 10.33 -18.04
CA ASP A 22 -3.65 9.10 -17.89
C ASP A 22 -2.93 7.86 -18.47
N ASP A 23 -2.16 8.03 -19.54
CA ASP A 23 -1.36 6.95 -20.12
C ASP A 23 -0.20 6.56 -19.18
N ARG A 24 0.45 7.56 -18.55
CA ARG A 24 1.50 7.32 -17.55
C ARG A 24 0.93 6.67 -16.28
N GLU A 25 -0.27 7.05 -15.86
CA GLU A 25 -0.98 6.44 -14.72
C GLU A 25 -1.28 4.97 -14.98
N HIS A 26 -1.81 4.66 -16.16
CA HIS A 26 -2.03 3.28 -16.58
C HIS A 26 -0.73 2.47 -16.60
N LEU A 27 0.34 3.03 -17.16
CA LEU A 27 1.65 2.38 -17.17
C LEU A 27 2.21 2.18 -15.76
N LEU A 28 1.99 3.12 -14.83
CA LEU A 28 2.38 2.94 -13.43
C LEU A 28 1.65 1.75 -12.78
N ASP A 29 0.35 1.58 -13.05
CA ASP A 29 -0.41 0.42 -12.55
C ASP A 29 0.17 -0.90 -13.09
N LEU A 30 0.55 -0.93 -14.37
CA LEU A 30 1.23 -2.10 -14.96
C LEU A 30 2.60 -2.36 -14.32
N ILE A 31 3.40 -1.32 -14.08
CA ILE A 31 4.73 -1.45 -13.45
C ILE A 31 4.59 -2.02 -12.04
N ILE A 32 3.64 -1.50 -11.25
CA ILE A 32 3.39 -1.99 -9.88
C ILE A 32 2.87 -3.43 -9.92
N GLY A 33 2.00 -3.77 -10.86
CA GLY A 33 1.52 -5.14 -11.03
C GLY A 33 2.65 -6.12 -11.34
N ASP A 34 3.51 -5.77 -12.30
CA ASP A 34 4.65 -6.59 -12.74
C ASP A 34 5.69 -6.77 -11.63
N GLY A 35 5.92 -5.74 -10.81
CA GLY A 35 6.89 -5.79 -9.71
C GLY A 35 6.44 -6.64 -8.51
N ARG A 36 5.22 -7.16 -8.46
CA ARG A 36 4.75 -8.02 -7.36
C ARG A 36 5.06 -9.48 -7.64
N HIS A 37 5.83 -10.12 -6.76
CA HIS A 37 6.26 -11.49 -6.98
C HIS A 37 6.00 -12.42 -5.79
N GLN A 38 5.98 -13.71 -6.10
CA GLN A 38 6.01 -14.82 -5.16
C GLN A 38 7.35 -15.55 -5.34
N SER A 39 7.96 -15.99 -4.24
CA SER A 39 9.27 -16.65 -4.27
C SER A 39 9.20 -18.08 -4.80
N THR A 40 8.00 -18.66 -4.82
CA THR A 40 7.76 -20.04 -5.22
C THR A 40 6.41 -20.17 -5.92
N ASP A 41 6.25 -21.21 -6.73
CA ASP A 41 4.96 -21.60 -7.31
C ASP A 41 4.03 -22.31 -6.30
N GLN A 42 4.46 -22.45 -5.04
CA GLN A 42 3.66 -23.11 -4.01
C GLN A 42 2.54 -22.21 -3.53
N HIS A 43 1.36 -22.79 -3.35
CA HIS A 43 0.22 -22.10 -2.78
C HIS A 43 0.41 -21.89 -1.27
N SER A 44 0.75 -20.66 -0.87
CA SER A 44 0.85 -20.30 0.55
C SER A 44 -0.50 -20.44 1.26
N TYR A 45 -0.52 -20.92 2.51
CA TYR A 45 -1.75 -20.89 3.34
C TYR A 45 -2.17 -19.45 3.70
N ARG A 46 -1.32 -18.46 3.40
CA ARG A 46 -1.58 -17.04 3.59
C ARG A 46 -1.85 -16.32 2.24
N VAL A 47 -2.34 -17.05 1.24
CA VAL A 47 -2.69 -16.47 -0.07
C VAL A 47 -3.63 -15.27 0.08
N GLY A 48 -3.39 -14.25 -0.75
CA GLY A 48 -4.13 -12.99 -0.73
C GLY A 48 -3.77 -12.06 0.44
N LEU A 49 -2.70 -12.32 1.19
CA LEU A 49 -2.28 -11.49 2.30
C LEU A 49 -0.97 -10.71 2.06
N TYR A 50 -0.13 -11.13 1.12
CA TYR A 50 1.11 -10.44 0.80
C TYR A 50 1.69 -10.86 -0.55
N SER A 51 2.52 -9.98 -1.10
CA SER A 51 3.57 -10.34 -2.06
C SER A 51 4.83 -10.72 -1.28
N ASP A 52 5.61 -11.68 -1.78
CA ASP A 52 6.84 -12.11 -1.10
C ASP A 52 7.96 -11.08 -1.24
N TYR A 53 8.07 -10.49 -2.43
CA TYR A 53 8.97 -9.38 -2.69
C TYR A 53 8.38 -8.44 -3.75
N PHE A 54 8.86 -7.19 -3.75
CA PHE A 54 8.50 -6.18 -4.72
C PHE A 54 9.75 -5.68 -5.46
N GLU A 55 9.76 -5.79 -6.79
CA GLU A 55 10.82 -5.23 -7.64
C GLU A 55 10.49 -3.77 -7.97
N GLU A 56 11.21 -2.84 -7.35
CA GLU A 56 11.14 -1.42 -7.68
C GLU A 56 12.00 -1.14 -8.94
N ASP A 57 11.43 -1.37 -10.14
CA ASP A 57 12.10 -1.06 -11.41
C ASP A 57 12.22 0.47 -11.60
N MET A 58 13.34 1.01 -11.11
CA MET A 58 13.63 2.43 -11.18
C MET A 58 13.69 2.97 -12.62
N VAL A 59 14.03 2.15 -13.62
CA VAL A 59 14.09 2.59 -15.01
C VAL A 59 12.68 2.88 -15.51
N ARG A 60 11.75 1.93 -15.35
CA ARG A 60 10.35 2.12 -15.74
C ARG A 60 9.66 3.19 -14.89
N MET A 61 9.93 3.24 -13.59
CA MET A 61 9.41 4.29 -12.69
C MET A 61 9.83 5.69 -13.16
N LEU A 62 11.10 5.87 -13.60
CA LEU A 62 11.57 7.14 -14.14
C LEU A 62 10.90 7.52 -15.47
N LYS A 63 10.61 6.54 -16.34
CA LYS A 63 9.91 6.77 -17.62
C LYS A 63 8.49 7.29 -17.46
N VAL A 64 7.81 6.98 -16.36
CA VAL A 64 6.44 7.46 -16.08
C VAL A 64 6.41 8.62 -15.09
N ARG A 65 7.58 9.12 -14.66
CA ARG A 65 7.71 10.14 -13.59
C ARG A 65 7.04 9.71 -12.29
N ALA A 66 7.21 8.44 -11.91
CA ALA A 66 6.67 7.93 -10.66
C ALA A 66 7.28 8.66 -9.46
N VAL A 67 6.44 8.92 -8.46
CA VAL A 67 6.81 9.57 -7.20
C VAL A 67 6.41 8.63 -6.08
N LYS A 68 7.36 8.32 -5.21
CA LYS A 68 7.14 7.54 -3.99
C LYS A 68 6.36 8.38 -2.97
N VAL A 69 5.30 7.83 -2.43
CA VAL A 69 4.43 8.43 -1.42
C VAL A 69 4.59 7.65 -0.12
N LEU A 70 4.93 8.35 0.96
CA LEU A 70 5.26 7.79 2.27
C LEU A 70 4.37 8.42 3.35
N PRO A 71 3.15 7.91 3.58
CA PRO A 71 2.32 8.35 4.70
C PRO A 71 3.03 8.12 6.04
N ARG A 72 2.73 8.97 7.03
CA ARG A 72 3.22 8.79 8.40
C ARG A 72 2.64 7.54 9.05
N GLY A 73 3.30 7.09 10.13
CA GLY A 73 2.72 6.12 11.06
C GLY A 73 1.33 6.58 11.53
N THR A 74 0.33 5.69 11.43
CA THR A 74 -1.09 6.05 11.57
C THR A 74 -1.82 5.06 12.45
N THR A 75 -2.49 5.58 13.48
CA THR A 75 -3.33 4.82 14.42
C THR A 75 -4.81 5.05 14.11
N SER A 76 -5.69 4.48 14.94
CA SER A 76 -7.12 4.79 14.96
C SER A 76 -7.46 6.17 15.51
N SER A 77 -6.49 6.95 16.02
CA SER A 77 -6.75 8.29 16.54
C SER A 77 -7.05 9.30 15.42
N GLY A 78 -8.05 10.15 15.65
CA GLY A 78 -8.27 11.36 14.84
C GLY A 78 -7.15 12.40 15.01
N PHE A 79 -7.21 13.48 14.23
CA PHE A 79 -6.25 14.59 14.33
C PHE A 79 -6.28 15.30 15.68
N ASP A 80 -7.41 15.24 16.39
CA ASP A 80 -7.57 15.72 17.76
C ASP A 80 -6.94 14.80 18.82
N GLY A 81 -6.38 13.66 18.41
CA GLY A 81 -5.77 12.65 19.27
C GLY A 81 -6.78 11.71 19.92
N VAL A 82 -8.08 11.86 19.65
CA VAL A 82 -9.14 11.02 20.22
C VAL A 82 -9.21 9.71 19.44
N LYS A 83 -9.23 8.59 20.16
CA LYS A 83 -9.39 7.26 19.57
C LYS A 83 -10.74 7.16 18.84
N VAL A 84 -10.72 6.70 17.59
CA VAL A 84 -11.92 6.35 16.83
C VAL A 84 -12.13 4.83 16.90
N GLY A 85 -13.33 4.42 17.31
CA GLY A 85 -13.68 3.01 17.49
C GLY A 85 -13.56 2.55 18.94
N ASP A 86 -14.61 1.90 19.43
CA ASP A 86 -14.68 1.32 20.76
C ASP A 86 -14.12 -0.10 20.78
N THR A 87 -14.30 -0.83 19.68
CA THR A 87 -13.73 -2.18 19.47
C THR A 87 -12.42 -2.15 18.68
N ASP A 88 -11.63 -3.20 18.79
CA ASP A 88 -10.41 -3.38 17.99
C ASP A 88 -10.71 -3.38 16.49
N GLU A 89 -11.80 -4.02 16.08
CA GLU A 89 -12.25 -4.08 14.68
C GLU A 89 -12.54 -2.68 14.11
N GLU A 90 -13.24 -1.84 14.88
CA GLU A 90 -13.53 -0.45 14.51
C GLU A 90 -12.24 0.38 14.44
N GLN A 91 -11.32 0.16 15.37
CA GLN A 91 -10.01 0.81 15.35
C GLN A 91 -9.17 0.41 14.14
N TYR A 92 -9.21 -0.87 13.74
CA TYR A 92 -8.54 -1.35 12.54
C TYR A 92 -9.07 -0.61 11.30
N ARG A 93 -10.40 -0.56 11.12
CA ARG A 93 -11.01 0.19 10.02
C ARG A 93 -10.67 1.67 10.05
N ALA A 94 -10.67 2.29 11.24
CA ALA A 94 -10.31 3.70 11.38
C ALA A 94 -8.87 3.97 10.92
N ALA A 95 -7.90 3.14 11.33
CA ALA A 95 -6.51 3.28 10.90
C ALA A 95 -6.34 3.16 9.37
N PHE A 96 -7.02 2.18 8.73
CA PHE A 96 -7.01 2.06 7.27
C PHE A 96 -7.65 3.27 6.57
N ARG A 97 -8.79 3.78 7.06
CA ARG A 97 -9.44 5.00 6.51
C ARG A 97 -8.57 6.25 6.66
N HIS A 98 -7.80 6.36 7.74
CA HIS A 98 -6.84 7.46 7.92
C HIS A 98 -5.69 7.38 6.92
N ILE A 99 -5.19 6.16 6.63
CA ILE A 99 -4.20 5.96 5.55
C ILE A 99 -4.82 6.28 4.19
N GLU A 100 -6.05 5.82 3.91
CA GLU A 100 -6.78 6.12 2.67
C GLU A 100 -6.89 7.63 2.44
N THR A 101 -7.21 8.38 3.50
CA THR A 101 -7.27 9.85 3.47
C THR A 101 -5.93 10.45 3.04
N SER A 102 -4.82 9.93 3.58
CA SER A 102 -3.47 10.38 3.24
C SER A 102 -3.08 10.03 1.80
N LEU A 103 -3.39 8.82 1.35
CA LEU A 103 -3.14 8.36 -0.02
C LEU A 103 -3.95 9.18 -1.02
N THR A 104 -5.24 9.39 -0.75
CA THR A 104 -6.14 10.20 -1.58
C THR A 104 -5.65 11.63 -1.69
N ALA A 105 -5.26 12.26 -0.58
CA ALA A 105 -4.69 13.60 -0.58
C ALA A 105 -3.37 13.69 -1.37
N ALA A 106 -2.60 12.60 -1.41
CA ALA A 106 -1.39 12.53 -2.21
C ALA A 106 -1.67 12.28 -3.71
N GLY A 107 -2.88 11.89 -4.10
CA GLY A 107 -3.24 11.53 -5.48
C GLY A 107 -2.91 10.07 -5.82
N THR A 108 -3.07 9.15 -4.86
CA THR A 108 -2.91 7.71 -5.04
C THR A 108 -3.92 6.93 -4.20
N GLY A 109 -3.85 5.61 -4.19
CA GLY A 109 -4.75 4.72 -3.48
C GLY A 109 -4.09 3.41 -3.05
N PHE A 110 -4.85 2.57 -2.32
CA PHE A 110 -4.36 1.30 -1.79
C PHE A 110 -3.90 0.30 -2.87
N ASN A 111 -4.47 0.37 -4.08
CA ASN A 111 -4.04 -0.42 -5.25
C ASN A 111 -2.55 -0.20 -5.61
N ARG A 112 -1.99 0.95 -5.24
CA ARG A 112 -0.58 1.29 -5.48
C ARG A 112 0.32 1.17 -4.27
N VAL A 113 -0.17 0.61 -3.15
CA VAL A 113 0.64 0.32 -1.97
C VAL A 113 1.47 -0.93 -2.22
N VAL A 114 2.79 -0.84 -2.02
CA VAL A 114 3.75 -1.92 -2.26
C VAL A 114 4.38 -2.47 -0.99
N ILE A 115 4.39 -1.69 0.10
CA ILE A 115 4.86 -2.10 1.43
C ILE A 115 3.82 -1.64 2.47
N LEU A 116 3.50 -2.52 3.41
CA LEU A 116 2.68 -2.21 4.57
C LEU A 116 3.21 -2.91 5.83
N MET A 117 3.55 -2.15 6.87
CA MET A 117 3.91 -2.71 8.17
C MET A 117 2.91 -2.27 9.24
N VAL A 118 2.44 -3.22 10.05
CA VAL A 118 1.39 -2.98 11.04
C VAL A 118 1.77 -3.57 12.39
N PHE A 119 1.52 -2.83 13.45
CA PHE A 119 1.63 -3.31 14.82
C PHE A 119 0.22 -3.54 15.38
N LEU A 120 0.02 -4.68 16.03
CA LEU A 120 -1.20 -5.01 16.78
C LEU A 120 -0.85 -5.22 18.25
N THR A 121 -1.71 -4.72 19.16
CA THR A 121 -1.52 -4.96 20.60
C THR A 121 -2.00 -6.34 21.05
N ASP A 122 -2.85 -6.97 20.25
CA ASP A 122 -3.35 -8.32 20.49
C ASP A 122 -3.26 -9.14 19.20
N MET A 123 -2.48 -10.21 19.22
CA MET A 123 -2.30 -11.11 18.08
C MET A 123 -3.36 -12.21 18.03
N ASP A 124 -4.16 -12.41 19.07
CA ASP A 124 -5.33 -13.29 19.01
C ASP A 124 -6.38 -12.74 18.02
N ASN A 125 -6.34 -11.42 17.79
CA ASN A 125 -7.14 -10.70 16.81
C ASN A 125 -6.63 -10.81 15.36
N TRP A 126 -5.63 -11.66 15.09
CA TRP A 126 -5.08 -11.88 13.75
C TRP A 126 -6.13 -12.22 12.66
N PRO A 127 -7.11 -13.12 12.89
CA PRO A 127 -8.13 -13.41 11.89
C PRO A 127 -8.98 -12.18 11.56
N MET A 128 -9.46 -11.49 12.60
CA MET A 128 -10.29 -10.27 12.49
C MET A 128 -9.54 -9.14 11.77
N PHE A 129 -8.26 -8.93 12.08
CA PHE A 129 -7.44 -7.95 11.36
C PHE A 129 -7.35 -8.27 9.87
N ASN A 130 -7.18 -9.55 9.51
CA ASN A 130 -7.11 -9.95 8.10
C ASN A 130 -8.45 -9.83 7.36
N GLU A 131 -9.58 -9.92 8.04
CA GLU A 131 -10.89 -9.62 7.46
C GLU A 131 -10.98 -8.14 7.11
N VAL A 132 -10.69 -7.25 8.07
CA VAL A 132 -10.66 -5.80 7.85
C VAL A 132 -9.66 -5.41 6.76
N TYR A 133 -8.44 -5.97 6.78
CA TYR A 133 -7.41 -5.71 5.78
C TYR A 133 -7.89 -5.95 4.34
N ARG A 134 -8.66 -7.03 4.11
CA ARG A 134 -9.18 -7.39 2.78
C ARG A 134 -10.29 -6.45 2.30
N GLU A 135 -10.88 -5.64 3.19
CA GLU A 135 -11.82 -4.59 2.79
C GLU A 135 -11.11 -3.47 2.01
N PHE A 136 -9.82 -3.24 2.27
CA PHE A 136 -9.04 -2.13 1.70
C PHE A 136 -8.02 -2.57 0.66
N ILE A 137 -7.48 -3.78 0.77
CA ILE A 137 -6.38 -4.26 -0.06
C ILE A 137 -6.86 -5.36 -1.01
N ALA A 138 -7.04 -4.99 -2.29
CA ALA A 138 -7.29 -5.94 -3.36
C ALA A 138 -6.00 -6.63 -3.83
N ASP A 139 -4.91 -5.86 -3.99
CA ASP A 139 -3.61 -6.31 -4.47
C ASP A 139 -2.58 -6.28 -3.32
N PRO A 140 -2.21 -7.43 -2.73
CA PRO A 140 -1.44 -7.43 -1.49
C PRO A 140 0.00 -6.89 -1.64
N PRO A 141 0.41 -5.86 -0.87
CA PRO A 141 1.82 -5.44 -0.76
C PRO A 141 2.70 -6.48 -0.09
N CYS A 142 4.01 -6.24 -0.11
CA CYS A 142 4.89 -6.80 0.90
C CYS A 142 4.38 -6.37 2.28
N ARG A 143 4.19 -7.32 3.19
CA ARG A 143 3.50 -7.05 4.46
C ARG A 143 4.19 -7.68 5.65
N ALA A 144 4.30 -6.91 6.74
CA ALA A 144 4.62 -7.41 8.06
C ALA A 144 3.55 -7.00 9.07
N VAL A 145 3.17 -7.91 9.97
CA VAL A 145 2.32 -7.61 11.11
C VAL A 145 2.97 -8.16 12.37
N ILE A 146 3.14 -7.29 13.36
CA ILE A 146 3.98 -7.55 14.53
C ILE A 146 3.16 -7.29 15.80
N GLY A 147 3.20 -8.24 16.73
CA GLY A 147 2.63 -8.06 18.06
C GLY A 147 3.48 -7.10 18.90
N THR A 148 2.84 -6.17 19.60
CA THR A 148 3.51 -5.24 20.53
C THR A 148 2.78 -5.18 21.87
N THR A 149 3.49 -4.82 22.94
CA THR A 149 2.88 -4.68 24.28
C THR A 149 2.11 -3.37 24.43
N GLN A 150 2.45 -2.34 23.66
CA GLN A 150 1.78 -1.04 23.72
C GLN A 150 2.07 -0.18 22.49
N LEU A 151 1.20 0.79 22.26
CA LEU A 151 1.33 1.88 21.28
C LEU A 151 1.38 3.25 22.00
N ALA A 152 1.34 4.35 21.23
CA ALA A 152 1.41 5.72 21.73
C ALA A 152 0.38 6.05 22.83
N GLN A 153 -0.79 5.41 22.81
CA GLN A 153 -1.79 5.47 23.89
C GLN A 153 -2.25 4.06 24.24
N LYS A 154 -2.52 3.80 25.53
CA LYS A 154 -2.90 2.47 26.03
C LYS A 154 -4.19 1.91 25.43
N THR A 155 -5.06 2.77 24.91
CA THR A 155 -6.37 2.42 24.36
C THR A 155 -6.32 2.05 22.87
N LEU A 156 -5.17 2.23 22.21
CA LEU A 156 -5.00 1.96 20.79
C LEU A 156 -4.69 0.49 20.54
N ALA A 157 -5.36 -0.11 19.57
CA ALA A 157 -5.21 -1.51 19.19
C ALA A 157 -4.26 -1.75 18.00
N VAL A 158 -4.03 -0.71 17.18
CA VAL A 158 -3.32 -0.82 15.90
C VAL A 158 -2.51 0.43 15.57
N GLU A 159 -1.37 0.23 14.93
CA GLU A 159 -0.65 1.28 14.21
C GLU A 159 -0.12 0.74 12.88
N ILE A 160 -0.46 1.40 11.77
CA ILE A 160 0.18 1.20 10.47
C ILE A 160 1.45 2.04 10.49
N VAL A 161 2.60 1.41 10.71
CA VAL A 161 3.88 2.09 10.96
C VAL A 161 4.65 2.41 9.67
N GLU A 162 4.39 1.67 8.60
CA GLU A 162 4.95 1.96 7.27
C GLU A 162 3.89 1.68 6.21
N CYS A 163 3.78 2.61 5.27
CA CYS A 163 3.00 2.48 4.06
C CYS A 163 3.85 3.10 2.94
N VAL A 164 4.08 2.36 1.87
CA VAL A 164 4.80 2.87 0.69
C VAL A 164 3.89 2.70 -0.51
N ALA A 165 3.58 3.81 -1.19
CA ALA A 165 2.80 3.83 -2.40
C ALA A 165 3.50 4.64 -3.50
N TYR A 166 2.95 4.62 -4.71
CA TYR A 166 3.41 5.47 -5.82
C TYR A 166 2.27 6.26 -6.44
N LYS A 167 2.63 7.36 -7.09
CA LYS A 167 1.76 8.13 -7.99
C LYS A 167 2.56 8.61 -9.20
N VAL A 168 1.90 9.06 -10.24
CA VAL A 168 2.56 9.81 -11.31
C VAL A 168 2.67 11.28 -10.94
N ALA A 169 3.83 11.90 -11.21
CA ALA A 169 3.96 13.35 -11.11
C ALA A 169 3.11 14.04 -12.21
N PRO A 170 2.41 15.15 -11.89
CA PRO A 170 1.68 15.92 -12.90
C PRO A 170 2.60 16.31 -14.07
#